data_AF-A0A8T3RNS2-F1
#
_entry.id   AF-A0A8T3RNS2-F1
#
_cell.length_a   1.000
_cell.length_b   1.000
_cell.length_c   1.000
_cell.angle_alpha   90.00
_cell.angle_beta   90.00
_cell.angle_gamma   90.00
#
_symmetry.space_group_name_H-M   'P 1'
#
loop_
_entity.id
_entity.type
_entity.pdbx_description
1 polymer ?
#
loop_
_entity_poly.entity_id
_entity_poly.type
_entity_poly.pdbx_seq_one_letter_code
_entity_poly.pdbx_strand_id
1 'polypeptide(L)'
;MESNIKSGFEPPDAPASGVSRRRFLQWSALAGASLGLVSRGTLADGLSAATADAEMAGRPDFRLREATIVRLQRLMERGRLTARQLVALYLDRIRRIDQQRGLNSVLELNPDALDIARQLDRERRQNGPRGPLHG
;
A
#
# COMPACT_ATOMS: atom_id res chain seq x y z
N MET A 1 -28.00 53.19 38.38
CA MET A 1 -27.98 52.12 39.41
C MET A 1 -28.41 50.86 38.71
N GLU A 2 -27.60 49.80 38.83
CA GLU A 2 -27.88 48.43 38.37
C GLU A 2 -27.78 48.15 36.86
N SER A 3 -26.66 47.58 36.46
CA SER A 3 -26.66 46.48 35.49
C SER A 3 -25.53 45.52 35.84
N ASN A 4 -25.85 44.61 36.76
CA ASN A 4 -25.04 43.43 37.02
C ASN A 4 -25.59 42.27 36.16
N ILE A 5 -24.68 41.35 35.84
CA ILE A 5 -24.89 39.99 35.32
C ILE A 5 -25.10 39.86 33.79
N LYS A 6 -24.00 39.52 33.10
CA LYS A 6 -24.00 38.32 32.25
C LYS A 6 -22.62 37.67 32.18
N SER A 7 -22.58 36.44 32.73
CA SER A 7 -21.86 35.25 32.25
C SER A 7 -20.39 35.44 31.84
N GLY A 8 -19.40 34.94 32.58
CA GLY A 8 -19.29 33.55 32.97
C GLY A 8 -18.64 32.74 31.83
N PHE A 9 -17.30 32.61 31.90
CA PHE A 9 -16.45 31.51 31.43
C PHE A 9 -15.06 32.05 31.05
N GLU A 10 -14.13 32.09 32.01
CA GLU A 10 -12.70 32.06 31.72
C GLU A 10 -12.26 30.58 31.64
N PRO A 11 -11.71 30.14 30.51
CA PRO A 11 -10.77 29.05 30.50
C PRO A 11 -9.32 29.59 30.56
N PRO A 12 -8.43 28.90 31.26
CA PRO A 12 -7.06 29.33 31.53
C PRO A 12 -6.21 29.39 30.26
N ASP A 13 -5.26 30.34 30.25
CA ASP A 13 -4.16 30.41 29.29
C ASP A 13 -3.33 29.11 29.35
N ALA A 14 -3.72 28.13 28.54
CA ALA A 14 -2.96 26.90 28.38
C ALA A 14 -1.88 27.11 27.29
N PRO A 15 -0.60 26.87 27.59
CA PRO A 15 0.49 26.99 26.64
C PRO A 15 0.54 25.77 25.72
N ALA A 16 0.50 25.97 24.40
CA ALA A 16 0.77 24.91 23.45
C ALA A 16 1.67 25.42 22.31
N SER A 17 2.96 25.63 22.63
CA SER A 17 3.99 25.66 21.59
C SER A 17 4.18 24.22 21.10
N GLY A 18 3.43 23.86 20.05
CA GLY A 18 3.55 22.55 19.40
C GLY A 18 4.98 22.29 18.94
N VAL A 19 5.49 21.10 19.22
CA VAL A 19 6.85 20.72 18.84
C VAL A 19 6.94 20.65 17.32
N SER A 20 7.64 21.62 16.73
CA SER A 20 7.95 21.62 15.30
C SER A 20 8.82 20.42 14.95
N ARG A 21 8.51 19.72 13.85
CA ARG A 21 9.29 18.58 13.30
C ARG A 21 10.78 18.90 13.18
N ARG A 22 11.11 20.17 12.92
CA ARG A 22 12.49 20.67 12.84
C ARG A 22 13.17 20.73 14.22
N ARG A 23 12.42 21.09 15.25
CA ARG A 23 12.84 21.09 16.66
C ARG A 23 13.00 19.66 17.18
N PHE A 24 12.17 18.73 16.70
CA PHE A 24 12.26 17.30 17.02
C PHE A 24 13.56 16.66 16.50
N LEU A 25 13.99 16.98 15.27
CA LEU A 25 15.27 16.51 14.71
C LEU A 25 16.50 17.08 15.42
N GLN A 26 16.41 18.30 15.97
CA GLN A 26 17.49 18.86 16.77
C GLN A 26 17.64 18.15 18.13
N TRP A 27 16.53 17.71 18.74
CA TRP A 27 16.57 17.00 20.02
C TRP A 27 17.03 15.55 19.88
N SER A 28 16.75 14.87 18.76
CA SER A 28 17.24 13.51 18.51
C SER A 28 18.76 13.40 18.35
N ALA A 29 19.48 14.52 18.14
CA ALA A 29 20.93 14.53 18.03
C ALA A 29 21.67 14.47 19.39
N LEU A 30 20.98 14.75 20.50
CA LEU A 30 21.61 14.83 21.83
C LEU A 30 21.31 13.64 22.77
N ALA A 31 20.50 12.66 22.33
CA ALA A 31 20.15 11.49 23.14
C ALA A 31 20.87 10.19 22.71
N GLY A 32 21.88 10.28 21.83
CA GLY A 32 22.61 9.13 21.28
C GLY A 32 24.09 9.15 21.63
N ALA A 33 24.45 9.27 22.91
CA ALA A 33 25.84 9.14 23.36
C ALA A 33 25.93 8.36 24.67
N SER A 34 25.68 7.05 24.62
CA SER A 34 26.23 6.11 25.62
C SER A 34 27.15 5.13 24.90
N LEU A 35 28.44 5.21 25.23
CA LEU A 35 29.53 4.41 24.69
C LEU A 35 29.27 2.91 24.81
N GLY A 36 29.31 2.20 23.68
CA GLY A 36 29.46 0.76 23.61
C GLY A 36 30.61 0.42 22.66
N LEU A 37 31.82 0.32 23.21
CA LEU A 37 33.02 -0.09 22.47
C LEU A 37 33.02 -1.62 22.36
N VAL A 38 32.50 -2.19 21.27
CA VAL A 38 32.79 -3.59 20.89
C VAL A 38 33.11 -3.66 19.40
N SER A 39 34.40 -3.80 19.14
CA SER A 39 34.95 -4.18 17.84
C SER A 39 34.83 -5.70 17.67
N ARG A 40 34.22 -6.16 16.57
CA ARG A 40 34.72 -7.26 15.70
C ARG A 40 33.66 -7.62 14.66
N GLY A 41 34.07 -7.62 13.40
CA GLY A 41 33.20 -7.80 12.25
C GLY A 41 32.49 -9.14 12.20
N THR A 42 31.36 -9.14 11.51
CA THR A 42 31.04 -10.05 10.42
C THR A 42 29.84 -9.48 9.65
N LEU A 43 29.85 -9.73 8.36
CA LEU A 43 29.00 -9.18 7.33
C LEU A 43 27.60 -9.81 7.49
N ALA A 44 26.63 -9.12 8.09
CA ALA A 44 25.32 -9.74 8.30
C ALA A 44 24.10 -8.80 8.27
N ASP A 45 24.24 -7.56 7.81
CA ASP A 45 23.11 -6.62 7.67
C ASP A 45 22.42 -6.67 6.29
N GLY A 46 22.50 -7.82 5.61
CA GLY A 46 21.95 -8.00 4.25
C GLY A 46 20.68 -8.84 4.14
N LEU A 47 20.27 -9.57 5.19
CA LEU A 47 19.16 -10.54 5.08
C LEU A 47 17.78 -10.02 5.50
N SER A 48 17.68 -8.83 6.10
CA SER A 48 16.40 -8.30 6.59
C SER A 48 15.49 -7.77 5.47
N ALA A 49 16.06 -7.32 4.35
CA ALA A 49 15.26 -6.82 3.22
C ALA A 49 14.61 -7.94 2.38
N ALA A 50 15.23 -9.12 2.30
CA ALA A 50 14.74 -10.21 1.46
C ALA A 50 13.55 -10.98 2.09
N THR A 51 13.47 -11.03 3.42
CA THR A 51 12.35 -11.67 4.12
C THR A 51 11.07 -10.83 4.06
N ALA A 52 11.19 -9.49 4.04
CA ALA A 52 10.04 -8.59 3.89
C ALA A 52 9.33 -8.78 2.53
N ASP A 53 10.09 -8.98 1.44
CA ASP A 53 9.53 -9.27 0.11
C ASP A 53 8.83 -10.65 0.05
N ALA A 54 9.32 -11.62 0.82
CA ALA A 54 8.75 -12.96 0.90
C ALA A 54 7.48 -13.01 1.77
N GLU A 55 7.41 -12.24 2.86
CA GLU A 55 6.22 -12.14 3.71
C GLU A 55 5.09 -11.37 3.01
N MET A 56 5.43 -10.33 2.25
CA MET A 56 4.48 -9.59 1.40
C MET A 56 3.87 -10.46 0.29
N ALA A 57 4.50 -11.59 -0.02
CA ALA A 57 4.05 -12.55 -1.00
C ALA A 57 2.80 -13.32 -0.52
N GLY A 58 2.46 -13.32 0.77
CA GLY A 58 1.44 -14.19 1.36
C GLY A 58 -0.03 -13.77 1.18
N ARG A 59 -0.32 -12.50 0.84
CA ARG A 59 -1.71 -12.04 0.63
C ARG A 59 -1.97 -11.58 -0.82
N PRO A 60 -2.75 -12.34 -1.61
CA PRO A 60 -3.08 -11.95 -2.98
C PRO A 60 -3.71 -10.55 -3.07
N ASP A 61 -4.52 -10.18 -2.07
CA ASP A 61 -5.22 -8.89 -1.98
C ASP A 61 -4.27 -7.70 -1.73
N PHE A 62 -3.10 -7.94 -1.11
CA PHE A 62 -2.10 -6.89 -0.88
C PHE A 62 -1.28 -6.62 -2.15
N ARG A 63 -0.99 -7.64 -2.96
CA ARG A 63 -0.16 -7.50 -4.16
C ARG A 63 -0.76 -6.58 -5.24
N LEU A 64 -2.08 -6.39 -5.24
CA LEU A 64 -2.78 -5.53 -6.20
C LEU A 64 -3.04 -4.11 -5.72
N ARG A 65 -2.99 -3.85 -4.40
CA ARG A 65 -3.18 -2.49 -3.89
C ARG A 65 -2.02 -1.64 -4.36
N GLU A 66 -2.36 -0.54 -5.04
CA GLU A 66 -1.39 0.46 -5.52
C GLU A 66 -0.34 -0.08 -6.51
N ALA A 67 -0.60 -1.26 -7.11
CA ALA A 67 0.26 -1.76 -8.18
C ALA A 67 0.08 -0.88 -9.43
N THR A 68 1.16 -0.26 -9.90
CA THR A 68 1.15 0.51 -11.14
C THR A 68 1.00 -0.43 -12.35
N ILE A 69 0.43 0.09 -13.44
CA ILE A 69 0.31 -0.65 -14.71
C ILE A 69 1.68 -1.16 -15.16
N VAL A 70 2.73 -0.34 -15.05
CA VAL A 70 4.11 -0.70 -15.38
C VAL A 70 4.59 -1.90 -14.54
N ARG A 71 4.26 -1.93 -13.24
CA ARG A 71 4.60 -3.06 -12.36
C ARG A 71 3.85 -4.33 -12.76
N LEU A 72 2.55 -4.21 -13.05
CA LEU A 72 1.73 -5.35 -13.48
C LEU A 72 2.23 -5.93 -14.81
N GLN A 73 2.54 -5.09 -15.80
CA GLN A 73 3.11 -5.53 -17.08
C GLN A 73 4.44 -6.24 -16.88
N ARG A 74 5.37 -5.69 -16.07
CA ARG A 74 6.63 -6.36 -15.75
C ARG A 74 6.45 -7.72 -15.08
N LEU A 75 5.44 -7.87 -14.22
CA LEU A 75 5.12 -9.16 -13.61
C LEU A 75 4.61 -10.16 -14.65
N MET A 76 3.81 -9.70 -15.61
CA MET A 76 3.32 -10.53 -16.71
C MET A 76 4.41 -10.92 -17.70
N GLU A 77 5.30 -10.00 -18.06
CA GLU A 77 6.48 -10.26 -18.89
C GLU A 77 7.41 -11.30 -18.25
N ARG A 78 7.58 -11.25 -16.93
CA ARG A 78 8.38 -12.22 -16.16
C ARG A 78 7.65 -13.53 -15.88
N GLY A 79 6.41 -13.71 -16.37
CA GLY A 79 5.60 -14.90 -16.12
C GLY A 79 5.17 -15.10 -14.66
N ARG A 80 5.33 -14.08 -13.80
CA ARG A 80 4.98 -14.13 -12.36
C ARG A 80 3.50 -13.83 -12.11
N LEU A 81 2.80 -13.33 -13.11
CA LEU A 81 1.38 -13.00 -13.10
C LEU A 81 0.81 -13.26 -14.49
N THR A 82 -0.41 -13.76 -14.61
CA THR A 82 -1.13 -13.82 -15.89
C THR A 82 -2.34 -12.89 -15.86
N ALA A 83 -2.83 -12.47 -17.02
CA ALA A 83 -4.07 -11.68 -17.14
C ALA A 83 -5.25 -12.40 -16.47
N ARG A 84 -5.40 -13.71 -16.71
CA ARG A 84 -6.44 -14.52 -16.06
C ARG A 84 -6.33 -14.50 -14.53
N GLN A 85 -5.11 -14.59 -13.99
CA GLN A 85 -4.88 -14.52 -12.54
C GLN A 85 -5.24 -13.13 -12.01
N LEU A 86 -4.85 -12.06 -12.71
CA LEU A 86 -5.17 -10.69 -12.33
C LEU A 86 -6.69 -10.46 -12.28
N VAL A 87 -7.42 -10.90 -13.31
CA VAL A 87 -8.88 -10.80 -13.35
C VAL A 87 -9.52 -11.59 -12.20
N ALA A 88 -9.09 -12.83 -11.96
CA ALA A 88 -9.62 -13.64 -10.87
C ALA A 88 -9.44 -12.97 -9.49
N LEU A 89 -8.29 -12.33 -9.27
CA LEU A 89 -8.02 -11.57 -8.03
C LEU A 89 -8.93 -10.36 -7.87
N TYR A 90 -9.20 -9.62 -8.95
CA TYR A 90 -10.13 -8.49 -8.89
C TYR A 90 -11.59 -8.91 -8.73
N LEU A 91 -12.03 -9.99 -9.39
CA LEU A 91 -13.38 -10.54 -9.21
C LEU A 91 -13.63 -10.96 -7.75
N ASP A 92 -12.65 -11.63 -7.14
CA ASP A 92 -12.68 -12.00 -5.73
C ASP A 92 -12.70 -10.77 -4.81
N ARG A 93 -11.95 -9.71 -5.15
CA ARG A 93 -12.00 -8.44 -4.43
C ARG A 93 -13.35 -7.74 -4.57
N ILE A 94 -13.94 -7.70 -5.76
CA ILE A 94 -15.28 -7.14 -6.01
C ILE A 94 -16.30 -7.89 -5.16
N ARG A 95 -16.27 -9.23 -5.17
CA ARG A 95 -17.16 -10.02 -4.32
C ARG A 95 -17.03 -9.65 -2.83
N ARG A 96 -15.80 -9.57 -2.31
CA ARG A 96 -15.55 -9.30 -0.88
C ARG A 96 -15.82 -7.88 -0.42
N ILE A 97 -15.52 -6.90 -1.28
CA ILE A 97 -15.49 -5.49 -0.89
C ILE A 97 -16.71 -4.77 -1.45
N ASP A 98 -17.08 -5.04 -2.69
CA ASP A 98 -18.18 -4.34 -3.35
C ASP A 98 -19.53 -4.91 -2.94
N GLN A 99 -19.74 -6.20 -3.21
CA GLN A 99 -21.02 -6.88 -3.03
C GLN A 99 -21.30 -7.21 -1.55
N GLN A 100 -20.33 -7.80 -0.84
CA GLN A 100 -20.52 -8.22 0.55
C GLN A 100 -20.57 -7.05 1.56
N ARG A 101 -20.00 -5.88 1.23
CA ARG A 101 -20.00 -4.71 2.13
C ARG A 101 -20.95 -3.61 1.67
N GLY A 102 -21.69 -3.83 0.59
CA GLY A 102 -22.69 -2.89 0.09
C GLY A 102 -22.11 -1.59 -0.47
N LEU A 103 -20.90 -1.60 -1.04
CA LEU A 103 -20.39 -0.43 -1.77
C LEU A 103 -21.13 -0.24 -3.10
N ASN A 104 -21.51 -1.37 -3.75
CA ASN A 104 -22.29 -1.40 -4.99
C ASN A 104 -21.75 -0.50 -6.12
N SER A 105 -20.42 -0.44 -6.26
CA SER A 105 -19.73 0.30 -7.33
C SER A 105 -19.73 -0.44 -8.66
N VAL A 106 -19.96 -1.76 -8.67
CA VAL A 106 -20.03 -2.57 -9.88
C VAL A 106 -21.46 -3.07 -10.09
N LEU A 107 -22.14 -2.55 -11.11
CA LEU A 107 -23.51 -2.94 -11.44
C LEU A 107 -23.60 -4.35 -12.03
N GLU A 108 -22.71 -4.69 -12.96
CA GLU A 108 -22.69 -5.97 -13.66
C GLU A 108 -21.25 -6.41 -13.95
N LEU A 109 -21.00 -7.72 -13.86
CA LEU A 109 -19.74 -8.33 -14.23
C LEU A 109 -19.84 -8.91 -15.63
N ASN A 110 -18.84 -8.66 -16.47
CA ASN A 110 -18.73 -9.32 -17.77
C ASN A 110 -18.52 -10.84 -17.56
N PRO A 111 -19.45 -11.72 -18.02
CA PRO A 111 -19.32 -13.17 -17.85
C PRO A 111 -18.09 -13.74 -18.56
N ASP A 112 -17.64 -13.10 -19.63
CA ASP A 112 -16.53 -13.55 -20.47
C ASP A 112 -15.15 -13.05 -19.98
N ALA A 113 -15.09 -12.28 -18.89
CA ALA A 113 -13.86 -11.62 -18.43
C ALA A 113 -12.68 -12.59 -18.25
N LEU A 114 -12.94 -13.78 -17.67
CA LEU A 114 -11.91 -14.80 -17.49
C LEU A 114 -11.46 -15.43 -18.81
N ASP A 115 -12.36 -15.53 -19.78
CA ASP A 115 -12.14 -16.16 -21.08
C ASP A 115 -11.34 -15.25 -22.00
N ILE A 116 -11.70 -13.96 -22.01
CA ILE A 116 -10.95 -12.88 -22.65
C ILE A 116 -9.53 -12.83 -22.08
N ALA A 117 -9.38 -12.84 -20.76
CA ALA A 117 -8.06 -12.82 -20.12
C ALA A 117 -7.21 -14.05 -20.47
N ARG A 118 -7.83 -15.24 -20.57
CA ARG A 118 -7.15 -16.44 -21.09
C ARG A 118 -6.68 -16.27 -22.53
N GLN A 119 -7.48 -15.64 -23.38
CA GLN A 119 -7.11 -15.37 -24.77
C GLN A 119 -5.93 -14.39 -24.85
N LEU A 120 -5.93 -13.32 -24.05
CA LEU A 120 -4.84 -12.36 -24.00
C LEU A 120 -3.54 -12.99 -23.45
N ASP A 121 -3.64 -13.91 -22.50
CA ASP A 121 -2.50 -14.70 -22.02
C ASP A 121 -1.92 -15.59 -23.14
N ARG A 122 -2.77 -16.22 -23.96
CA ARG A 122 -2.33 -17.01 -25.12
C ARG A 122 -1.67 -16.13 -26.18
N GLU A 123 -2.30 -15.02 -26.52
CA GLU A 123 -1.78 -14.08 -27.50
C GLU A 123 -0.42 -13.51 -27.08
N ARG A 124 -0.25 -13.14 -25.79
CA ARG A 124 1.03 -12.67 -25.26
C ARG A 124 2.16 -13.67 -25.52
N ARG A 125 1.87 -14.97 -25.40
CA ARG A 125 2.86 -16.04 -25.62
C ARG A 125 3.15 -16.30 -27.10
N GLN A 126 2.16 -16.08 -27.97
CA GLN A 126 2.25 -16.41 -29.39
C GLN A 126 2.77 -15.24 -30.22
N ASN A 127 2.20 -14.05 -30.03
CA ASN A 127 2.41 -12.87 -30.87
C ASN A 127 3.06 -11.71 -30.09
N GLY A 128 3.23 -11.85 -28.78
CA GLY A 128 3.65 -10.76 -27.90
C GLY A 128 2.47 -9.89 -27.44
N PRO A 129 2.73 -8.87 -26.60
CA PRO A 129 1.70 -7.96 -26.12
C PRO A 129 1.28 -6.96 -27.20
N ARG A 130 -0.02 -6.61 -27.25
CA ARG A 130 -0.57 -5.55 -28.11
C ARG A 130 -0.09 -4.14 -27.73
N GLY A 131 0.46 -3.97 -26.53
CA GLY A 131 0.93 -2.69 -26.00
C GLY A 131 0.97 -2.66 -24.47
N PRO A 132 1.18 -1.48 -23.86
CA PRO A 132 1.32 -1.31 -22.40
C PRO A 132 0.08 -1.71 -21.59
N LEU A 133 -1.09 -1.82 -22.25
CA LEU A 133 -2.36 -2.24 -21.64
C LEU A 133 -2.77 -3.67 -22.02
N HIS A 134 -1.85 -4.47 -22.57
CA HIS A 134 -2.16 -5.86 -22.91
C HIS A 134 -2.40 -6.69 -21.64
N GLY A 135 -3.56 -7.35 -21.54
CA GLY A 135 -3.92 -8.20 -20.42
C GLY A 135 -5.21 -7.78 -19.73
#